data_AF-A0A2N2HKH1-F1
#
_entry.id   AF-A0A2N2HKH1-F1
#
_cell.length_a   1.000
_cell.length_b   1.000
_cell.length_c   1.000
_cell.angle_alpha   90.00
_cell.angle_beta   90.00
_cell.angle_gamma   90.00
#
_symmetry.space_group_name_H-M   'P 1'
#
loop_
_entity.id
_entity.type
_entity.pdbx_description
1 polymer ?
#
loop_
_entity_poly.entity_id
_entity_poly.type
_entity_poly.pdbx_seq_one_letter_code
_entity_poly.pdbx_strand_id
1 'polypeptide(L)'
;FKIPTEYDSMMVKMTVRGLNWEQAIQRLKRALQGFLIVGPKTTIPFYLAICDEPDFQAGRFDTSYLETHPEIFEYPEPEREVAKLAELIAEIHARKINPYAY
;
A
#
# COMPACT_ATOMS: atom_id res chain seq x y z
N PHE A 1 2.39 -2.82 -21.09
CA PHE A 1 1.20 -1.97 -20.83
C PHE A 1 1.67 -0.75 -20.03
N LYS A 2 1.33 0.47 -20.46
CA LYS A 2 1.78 1.72 -19.81
C LYS A 2 0.56 2.40 -19.19
N ILE A 3 0.66 2.83 -17.94
CA ILE A 3 -0.41 3.61 -17.29
C ILE A 3 -0.40 5.00 -17.96
N PRO A 4 -1.51 5.43 -18.59
CA PRO A 4 -1.60 6.75 -19.23
C PRO A 4 -1.58 7.86 -18.20
N THR A 5 -1.00 9.01 -18.56
CA THR A 5 -0.85 10.18 -17.66
C THR A 5 -1.99 11.17 -17.78
N GLU A 6 -2.84 11.01 -18.79
CA GLU A 6 -3.97 11.88 -19.10
C GLU A 6 -5.22 11.61 -18.24
N TYR A 7 -5.21 10.52 -17.47
CA TYR A 7 -6.31 10.08 -16.61
C TYR A 7 -5.88 10.01 -15.14
N ASP A 8 -6.87 10.02 -14.24
CA ASP A 8 -6.64 9.78 -12.82
C ASP A 8 -5.95 8.43 -12.59
N SER A 9 -4.98 8.42 -11.68
CA SER A 9 -4.14 7.25 -11.34
C SER A 9 -4.86 6.16 -10.55
N MET A 10 -6.19 6.11 -10.60
CA MET A 10 -7.02 5.14 -9.88
C MET A 10 -6.86 3.74 -10.52
N MET A 11 -6.20 2.84 -9.81
CA MET A 11 -6.04 1.44 -10.25
C MET A 11 -7.21 0.55 -9.83
N VAL A 12 -7.65 0.66 -8.57
CA VAL A 12 -8.64 -0.23 -7.96
C VAL A 12 -9.49 0.55 -6.98
N LYS A 13 -10.81 0.28 -6.97
CA LYS A 13 -11.72 0.66 -5.89
C LYS A 13 -12.03 -0.57 -5.04
N MET A 14 -11.68 -0.52 -3.76
CA MET A 14 -11.98 -1.59 -2.81
C MET A 14 -13.08 -1.15 -1.84
N THR A 15 -13.97 -2.07 -1.48
CA THR A 15 -15.01 -1.86 -0.48
C THR A 15 -15.06 -3.07 0.45
N VAL A 16 -15.13 -2.82 1.75
CA VAL A 16 -15.28 -3.86 2.77
C VAL A 16 -16.56 -3.64 3.55
N ARG A 17 -17.07 -4.72 4.15
CA ARG A 17 -18.26 -4.68 5.01
C ARG A 17 -17.98 -5.48 6.28
N GLY A 18 -18.32 -4.90 7.43
CA GLY A 18 -18.34 -5.55 8.74
C GLY A 18 -19.73 -5.44 9.39
N LEU A 19 -19.97 -6.19 10.47
CA LEU A 19 -21.18 -6.03 11.28
C LEU A 19 -21.11 -4.79 12.18
N ASN A 20 -19.89 -4.33 12.48
CA ASN A 20 -19.59 -3.11 13.22
C ASN A 20 -18.34 -2.45 12.62
N TRP A 21 -18.01 -1.25 13.12
CA TRP A 21 -16.88 -0.44 12.64
C TRP A 21 -15.54 -1.14 12.78
N GLU A 22 -15.29 -1.72 13.96
CA GLU A 22 -14.07 -2.48 14.26
C GLU A 22 -13.86 -3.63 13.26
N GLN A 23 -14.89 -4.44 12.99
CA GLN A 23 -14.80 -5.51 11.99
C GLN A 23 -14.56 -4.98 10.57
N ALA A 24 -15.14 -3.82 10.22
CA ALA A 24 -14.90 -3.22 8.92
C ALA A 24 -13.43 -2.79 8.78
N ILE A 25 -12.85 -2.17 9.80
CA ILE A 25 -11.43 -1.79 9.80
C ILE A 25 -10.52 -3.01 9.75
N GLN A 26 -10.79 -4.04 10.56
CA GLN A 26 -9.99 -5.28 10.54
C GLN A 26 -10.01 -5.94 9.15
N ARG A 27 -11.17 -5.95 8.49
CA ARG A 27 -11.30 -6.46 7.12
C ARG A 27 -10.58 -5.56 6.11
N LEU A 28 -10.66 -4.25 6.27
CA LEU A 28 -9.93 -3.27 5.44
C LEU A 28 -8.43 -3.53 5.52
N LYS A 29 -7.89 -3.57 6.74
CA LYS A 29 -6.46 -3.80 7.01
C LYS A 29 -6.00 -5.13 6.41
N ARG A 30 -6.73 -6.22 6.64
CA ARG A 30 -6.42 -7.53 6.07
C ARG A 30 -6.45 -7.51 4.54
N ALA A 31 -7.43 -6.85 3.94
CA ALA A 31 -7.54 -6.78 2.49
C ALA A 31 -6.38 -5.96 1.88
N LEU A 32 -6.03 -4.83 2.49
CA LEU A 32 -4.87 -4.01 2.11
C LEU A 32 -3.55 -4.80 2.18
N GLN A 33 -3.33 -5.56 3.26
CA GLN A 33 -2.17 -6.43 3.41
C GLN A 33 -2.11 -7.58 2.39
N GLY A 34 -3.26 -7.97 1.83
CA GLY A 34 -3.36 -9.02 0.81
C GLY A 34 -3.02 -8.55 -0.61
N PHE A 35 -2.88 -7.25 -0.86
CA PHE A 35 -2.51 -6.76 -2.19
C PHE A 35 -1.03 -7.02 -2.48
N LEU A 36 -0.77 -7.62 -3.64
CA LEU A 36 0.55 -7.65 -4.25
C LEU A 36 0.53 -6.85 -5.54
N ILE A 37 1.01 -5.60 -5.47
CA ILE A 37 1.16 -4.72 -6.63
C ILE A 37 2.65 -4.47 -6.85
N VAL A 38 3.16 -4.91 -8.00
CA VAL A 38 4.57 -4.77 -8.39
C VAL A 38 4.70 -3.67 -9.42
N GLY A 39 5.72 -2.82 -9.27
CA GLY A 39 6.00 -1.70 -10.18
C GLY A 39 5.72 -0.35 -9.51
N PRO A 40 4.50 0.21 -9.61
CA PRO A 40 4.22 1.56 -9.12
C PRO A 40 4.25 1.65 -7.59
N LYS A 41 4.53 2.86 -7.08
CA LYS A 41 4.18 3.22 -5.71
C LYS A 41 2.67 3.28 -5.57
N THR A 42 2.16 2.92 -4.39
CA THR A 42 0.74 2.75 -4.13
C THR A 42 0.38 3.47 -2.84
N THR A 43 -0.84 3.96 -2.71
CA THR A 43 -1.38 4.56 -1.49
C THR A 43 -1.71 3.55 -0.38
N ILE A 44 -1.40 2.25 -0.56
CA ILE A 44 -1.68 1.18 0.42
C ILE A 44 -1.04 1.46 1.80
N PRO A 45 0.26 1.84 1.93
CA PRO A 45 0.88 2.10 3.23
C PRO A 45 0.18 3.22 4.00
N PHE A 46 -0.23 4.28 3.30
CA PHE A 46 -1.01 5.38 3.87
C PHE A 46 -2.37 4.91 4.43
N TYR A 47 -3.12 4.09 3.67
CA TYR A 47 -4.39 3.55 4.17
C TYR A 47 -4.20 2.57 5.35
N LEU A 48 -3.08 1.85 5.40
CA LEU A 48 -2.73 1.02 6.56
C LEU A 48 -2.46 1.87 7.79
N ALA A 49 -1.76 3.00 7.65
CA ALA A 49 -1.54 3.95 8.74
C ALA A 49 -2.86 4.52 9.28
N ILE A 50 -3.80 4.90 8.40
CA ILE A 50 -5.15 5.32 8.82
C ILE A 50 -5.86 4.22 9.61
N CYS A 51 -5.75 2.95 9.19
CA CYS A 51 -6.37 1.84 9.92
C CYS A 51 -5.80 1.66 11.33
N ASP A 52 -4.58 2.14 11.59
CA ASP A 52 -3.87 2.01 12.86
C ASP A 52 -3.99 3.26 13.74
N GLU A 53 -4.61 4.33 13.24
CA GLU A 53 -4.80 5.58 13.98
C GLU A 53 -5.99 5.47 14.98
N PRO A 54 -5.78 5.82 16.27
CA PRO A 54 -6.79 5.67 17.32
C PRO A 54 -8.15 6.35 17.08
N ASP A 55 -8.18 7.58 16.57
CA ASP A 55 -9.42 8.32 16.34
C ASP A 55 -10.22 7.74 15.16
N PHE A 56 -9.54 7.28 14.11
CA PHE A 56 -10.16 6.51 13.04
C PHE A 56 -10.73 5.20 13.55
N GLN A 57 -10.00 4.46 14.38
CA GLN A 57 -10.49 3.22 15.00
C GLN A 57 -11.71 3.43 15.90
N ALA A 58 -11.76 4.57 16.59
CA ALA A 58 -12.89 4.94 17.43
C ALA A 58 -14.07 5.56 16.65
N GLY A 59 -13.91 5.82 15.34
CA GLY A 59 -14.93 6.48 14.52
C GLY A 59 -15.09 7.98 14.84
N ARG A 60 -14.06 8.62 15.41
CA ARG A 60 -14.04 10.04 15.78
C ARG A 60 -13.27 10.85 14.74
N PHE A 61 -13.88 11.11 13.60
CA PHE A 61 -13.26 11.90 12.54
C PHE A 61 -14.30 12.67 11.72
N ASP A 62 -13.85 13.74 11.09
CA ASP A 62 -14.64 14.54 10.16
C ASP A 62 -13.81 14.89 8.91
N THR A 63 -14.29 15.83 8.10
CA THR A 63 -13.63 16.22 6.84
C THR A 63 -12.25 16.86 7.05
N SER A 64 -11.94 17.36 8.24
CA SER A 64 -10.63 17.94 8.60
C SER A 64 -9.62 16.92 9.13
N TYR A 65 -10.00 15.64 9.23
CA TYR A 65 -9.20 14.59 9.86
C TYR A 65 -7.73 14.54 9.41
N LEU A 66 -7.47 14.66 8.10
CA LEU A 66 -6.11 14.61 7.57
C LEU A 66 -5.30 15.88 7.89
N GLU A 67 -5.95 17.01 8.13
CA GLU A 67 -5.28 18.25 8.54
C GLU A 67 -4.91 18.22 10.03
N THR A 68 -5.72 17.53 10.83
CA THR A 68 -5.53 17.41 12.29
C THR A 68 -4.59 16.29 12.72
N HIS A 69 -4.33 15.32 11.83
CA HIS A 69 -3.46 14.16 12.09
C HIS A 69 -2.29 14.08 11.08
N PRO A 70 -1.37 15.06 11.08
CA PRO A 70 -0.24 15.09 10.15
C PRO A 70 0.69 13.88 10.29
N GLU A 71 0.74 13.26 11.46
CA GLU A 71 1.54 12.06 11.75
C GLU A 71 1.16 10.86 10.88
N ILE A 72 -0.07 10.82 10.35
CA ILE A 72 -0.50 9.74 9.44
C ILE A 72 0.34 9.74 8.17
N PHE A 73 0.86 10.91 7.73
CA PHE A 73 1.72 11.02 6.57
C PHE A 73 3.14 10.52 6.83
N GLU A 74 3.53 10.31 8.09
CA GLU A 74 4.79 9.68 8.50
C GLU A 74 4.68 8.15 8.52
N TYR A 75 4.03 7.57 7.51
CA TYR A 75 3.83 6.12 7.42
C TYR A 75 5.12 5.42 6.99
N PRO A 76 5.42 4.23 7.57
CA PRO A 76 6.54 3.43 7.12
C PRO A 76 6.26 2.92 5.70
N GLU A 77 7.09 3.30 4.74
CA GLU A 77 7.12 2.66 3.42
C GLU A 77 7.78 1.29 3.58
N PRO A 78 7.02 0.18 3.44
CA PRO A 78 7.60 -1.14 3.61
C PRO A 78 8.69 -1.36 2.55
N GLU A 79 9.88 -1.74 3.00
CA GLU A 79 10.95 -2.13 2.09
C GLU A 79 10.49 -3.31 1.25
N ARG A 80 10.42 -3.10 -0.06
CA ARG A 80 9.99 -4.13 -1.03
C ARG A 80 11.17 -5.08 -1.34
N GLU A 81 11.74 -5.72 -0.32
CA GLU A 81 12.89 -6.63 -0.46
C GLU A 81 12.63 -7.72 -1.51
N VAL A 82 11.44 -8.33 -1.48
CA VAL A 82 11.02 -9.34 -2.46
C VAL A 82 11.01 -8.77 -3.89
N ALA A 83 10.60 -7.52 -4.07
CA ALA A 83 10.61 -6.88 -5.39
C ALA A 83 12.03 -6.59 -5.87
N LYS A 84 12.91 -6.08 -4.98
CA LYS A 84 14.34 -5.87 -5.28
C LYS A 84 15.01 -7.19 -5.69
N LEU A 85 14.74 -8.27 -4.96
CA LEU A 85 15.25 -9.61 -5.27
C LEU A 85 14.68 -10.16 -6.58
N ALA A 86 13.38 -10.01 -6.82
CA ALA A 86 12.76 -10.45 -8.07
C ALA A 86 13.32 -9.70 -9.29
N GLU A 87 13.54 -8.40 -9.16
CA GLU A 87 14.18 -7.56 -10.18
C GLU A 87 15.61 -8.03 -10.46
N LEU A 88 16.41 -8.27 -9.42
CA LEU A 88 17.77 -8.80 -9.55
C LEU A 88 17.79 -10.18 -10.24
N ILE A 89 16.91 -11.11 -9.84
CA ILE A 89 16.80 -12.44 -10.45
C ILE A 89 16.40 -12.33 -11.93
N ALA A 90 15.44 -11.45 -12.25
CA ALA A 90 15.01 -11.20 -13.62
C ALA A 90 16.17 -10.63 -14.47
N GLU A 91 16.96 -9.72 -13.93
CA GLU A 91 18.13 -9.14 -14.60
C GLU A 91 19.22 -10.19 -14.87
N ILE A 92 19.57 -11.01 -13.88
CA ILE A 92 20.54 -12.10 -14.03
C ILE A 92 20.05 -13.12 -15.07
N HIS A 93 18.77 -13.50 -15.01
CA HIS A 93 18.19 -14.44 -15.96
C HIS A 93 18.20 -13.87 -17.39
N ALA A 94 17.80 -12.61 -17.56
CA ALA A 94 17.80 -11.94 -18.86
C ALA A 94 19.21 -11.82 -19.46
N ARG A 95 20.22 -11.54 -18.63
CA ARG A 95 21.63 -11.41 -19.07
C ARG A 95 22.38 -12.73 -19.16
N LYS A 96 21.84 -13.83 -18.60
CA LYS A 96 22.49 -15.15 -18.43
C LYS A 96 23.87 -15.12 -17.73
N ILE A 97 24.20 -14.00 -17.09
CA ILE A 97 25.47 -13.76 -16.39
C ILE A 97 25.10 -13.10 -15.08
N ASN A 98 25.62 -13.65 -13.97
CA ASN A 98 25.53 -12.99 -12.68
C ASN A 98 26.80 -12.15 -12.46
N PRO A 99 26.73 -10.80 -12.55
CA PRO A 99 27.90 -9.95 -12.38
C PRO A 99 28.46 -9.94 -10.95
N TYR A 100 27.73 -10.54 -9.99
CA TYR A 100 28.12 -10.64 -8.58
C TYR A 100 28.53 -12.05 -8.16
N ALA A 101 28.49 -13.04 -9.07
CA ALA A 101 29.07 -14.36 -8.85
C ALA A 101 30.52 -14.33 -9.32
N TYR A 102 31.46 -14.24 -8.37
CA TYR A 102 32.86 -14.59 -8.59
C TYR A 102 33.04 -16.10 -8.53
#